data_AF-A0A961MIY5-F1
#
_entry.id   AF-A0A961MIY5-F1
#
_cell.length_a   1.000
_cell.length_b   1.000
_cell.length_c   1.000
_cell.angle_alpha   90.00
_cell.angle_beta   90.00
_cell.angle_gamma   90.00
#
_symmetry.space_group_name_H-M   'P 1'
#
loop_
_entity.id
_entity.type
_entity.pdbx_description
1 polymer ?
#
loop_
_entity_poly.entity_id
_entity_poly.type
_entity_poly.pdbx_seq_one_letter_code
_entity_poly.pdbx_strand_id
1 'polypeptide(L)'
;MDKTEKQTQSAVQTPVPNRWRRYSDWDDRPLRLDKFAREDAANGFAAFSSPADPKPGVTLSQGRIASMDGVLVHDFDMIDAF
;
A
#
# COMPACT_ATOMS: atom_id res chain seq x y z
N MET A 1 -14.61 -3.76 59.15
CA MET A 1 -14.94 -2.39 58.71
C MET A 1 -14.02 -2.06 57.56
N ASP A 2 -14.45 -2.46 56.37
CA ASP A 2 -13.87 -2.05 55.09
C ASP A 2 -13.96 -0.54 54.92
N LYS A 3 -12.90 0.07 54.40
CA LYS A 3 -12.98 1.05 53.31
C LYS A 3 -11.60 1.39 52.73
N THR A 4 -11.25 0.60 51.71
CA THR A 4 -10.88 1.09 50.37
C THR A 4 -9.63 1.97 50.24
N GLU A 5 -8.48 1.32 50.08
CA GLU A 5 -7.36 1.84 49.30
C GLU A 5 -7.81 2.03 47.85
N LYS A 6 -7.97 3.29 47.40
CA LYS A 6 -8.00 3.60 45.98
C LYS A 6 -6.60 4.02 45.55
N GLN A 7 -5.84 3.06 45.04
CA GLN A 7 -4.73 3.33 44.14
C GLN A 7 -5.31 3.96 42.86
N THR A 8 -5.28 5.28 42.79
CA THR A 8 -5.53 5.98 41.53
C THR A 8 -4.29 5.80 40.66
N GLN A 9 -4.39 4.88 39.71
CA GLN A 9 -3.42 4.71 38.62
C GLN A 9 -3.31 6.05 37.87
N SER A 10 -2.21 6.76 38.09
CA SER A 10 -1.81 7.90 37.28
C SER A 10 -1.47 7.40 35.88
N ALA A 11 -2.38 7.61 34.94
CA ALA A 11 -2.09 7.45 33.52
C ALA A 11 -0.84 8.28 33.18
N VAL A 12 0.20 7.60 32.69
CA VAL A 12 1.44 8.24 32.25
C VAL A 12 1.08 9.18 31.10
N GLN A 13 0.98 10.48 31.39
CA GLN A 13 0.85 11.49 30.35
C GLN A 13 2.20 11.60 29.67
N THR A 14 2.34 10.97 28.50
CA THR A 14 3.50 11.16 27.63
C THR A 14 3.64 12.65 27.37
N PRO A 15 4.79 13.29 27.69
CA PRO A 15 4.95 14.72 27.51
C PRO A 15 4.79 15.03 26.01
N VAL A 16 3.80 15.86 25.69
CA VAL A 16 3.57 16.30 24.33
C VAL A 16 4.80 17.13 23.93
N PRO A 17 5.60 16.72 22.94
CA PRO A 17 6.76 17.48 22.52
C PRO A 17 6.32 18.89 22.13
N ASN A 18 7.15 19.91 22.42
CA ASN A 18 6.88 21.29 22.05
C ASN A 18 6.79 21.40 20.51
N ARG A 19 5.60 21.19 19.97
CA ARG A 19 5.28 21.27 18.55
C ARG A 19 4.59 22.60 18.29
N TRP A 20 5.00 23.26 17.22
CA TRP A 20 4.35 24.50 16.82
C TRP A 20 2.89 24.23 16.45
N ARG A 21 1.98 25.04 17.00
CA ARG A 21 0.52 24.88 16.85
C ARG A 21 0.08 24.71 15.40
N ARG A 22 0.78 25.35 14.46
CA ARG A 22 0.54 25.24 13.01
C ARG A 22 0.67 23.81 12.47
N TYR A 23 1.59 23.00 13.00
CA TYR A 23 1.73 21.60 12.56
C TYR A 23 0.62 20.71 13.12
N SER A 24 0.13 20.98 14.34
CA SER A 24 -1.03 20.30 14.92
C SER A 24 -2.30 20.56 14.09
N ASP A 25 -2.55 21.82 13.71
CA ASP A 25 -3.69 22.18 12.85
C ASP A 25 -3.61 21.55 11.44
N TRP A 26 -2.40 21.15 11.00
CA TRP A 26 -2.20 20.45 9.73
C TRP A 26 -2.40 18.94 9.86
N ASP A 27 -2.09 18.37 11.02
CA ASP A 27 -2.31 16.96 11.33
C ASP A 27 -3.80 16.58 11.32
N ASP A 28 -4.68 17.49 11.78
CA ASP A 28 -6.13 17.28 11.84
C ASP A 28 -6.85 17.46 10.47
N ARG A 29 -6.12 17.81 9.41
CA ARG A 29 -6.73 18.01 8.09
C ARG A 29 -7.17 16.67 7.50
N PRO A 30 -8.36 16.59 6.87
CA PRO A 30 -8.90 15.36 6.29
C PRO A 30 -7.92 14.64 5.35
N LEU A 31 -7.10 15.39 4.60
CA LEU A 31 -6.11 14.85 3.67
C LEU A 31 -5.08 13.90 4.32
N ARG A 32 -4.71 14.12 5.60
CA ARG A 32 -3.75 13.22 6.27
C ARG A 32 -4.38 11.91 6.73
N LEU A 33 -5.71 11.80 6.67
CA LEU A 33 -6.46 10.57 6.97
C LEU A 33 -6.56 9.63 5.78
N ASP A 34 -6.17 10.08 4.58
CA ASP A 34 -6.23 9.30 3.34
C ASP A 34 -5.14 8.20 3.25
N LYS A 35 -4.28 8.08 4.28
CA LYS A 35 -3.27 7.01 4.43
C LYS A 35 -2.41 6.79 3.19
N PHE A 36 -1.78 7.86 2.69
CA PHE A 36 -0.80 7.75 1.62
C PHE A 36 0.31 6.76 1.99
N ALA A 37 0.42 5.68 1.21
CA ALA A 37 1.50 4.72 1.31
C ALA A 37 2.65 5.14 0.38
N ARG A 38 3.88 4.82 0.78
CA ARG A 38 5.01 4.89 -0.14
C ARG A 38 4.90 3.76 -1.14
N GLU A 39 5.33 4.01 -2.38
CA GLU A 39 5.41 2.97 -3.40
C GLU A 39 6.27 1.79 -2.92
N ASP A 40 5.74 0.60 -3.14
CA ASP A 40 6.38 -0.69 -2.87
C ASP A 40 6.05 -1.65 -4.01
N ALA A 41 6.86 -1.56 -5.07
CA ALA A 41 6.67 -2.35 -6.28
C ALA A 41 6.81 -3.86 -6.06
N ALA A 42 7.54 -4.30 -5.02
CA ALA A 42 7.71 -5.73 -4.71
C ALA A 42 6.39 -6.38 -4.26
N ASN A 43 5.52 -5.61 -3.60
CA ASN A 43 4.21 -6.06 -3.13
C ASN A 43 3.06 -5.59 -4.03
N GLY A 44 3.36 -5.08 -5.22
CA GLY A 44 2.34 -4.59 -6.16
C GLY A 44 1.75 -3.23 -5.79
N PHE A 45 2.32 -2.50 -4.82
CA PHE A 45 1.92 -1.13 -4.49
C PHE A 45 2.69 -0.11 -5.33
N ALA A 46 2.57 -0.21 -6.65
CA ALA A 46 3.04 0.78 -7.60
C ALA A 46 1.85 1.27 -8.44
N ALA A 47 1.71 2.59 -8.59
CA ALA A 47 0.59 3.14 -9.36
C ALA A 47 0.74 2.90 -10.87
N PHE A 48 1.96 3.04 -11.39
CA PHE A 48 2.31 2.81 -12.80
C PHE A 48 3.78 2.39 -12.89
N SER A 49 4.15 1.68 -13.96
CA SER A 49 5.55 1.34 -14.31
C SER A 49 6.27 0.54 -13.22
N SER A 50 5.67 -0.55 -12.75
CA SER A 50 6.37 -1.48 -11.87
C SER A 50 7.55 -2.10 -12.62
N PRO A 51 8.71 -2.32 -11.99
CA PRO A 51 9.80 -3.11 -12.58
C PRO A 51 9.38 -4.55 -12.94
N ALA A 52 8.29 -5.05 -12.34
CA ALA A 52 7.71 -6.35 -12.64
C ALA A 52 6.71 -6.31 -13.80
N ASP A 53 6.37 -5.14 -14.35
CA ASP A 53 5.48 -5.03 -15.50
C ASP A 53 6.17 -5.62 -16.74
N PRO A 54 5.54 -6.58 -17.44
CA PRO A 54 6.15 -7.18 -18.62
C PRO A 54 6.26 -6.16 -19.75
N LYS A 55 7.26 -6.36 -20.62
CA LYS A 55 7.41 -5.50 -21.80
C LYS A 55 6.31 -5.81 -22.81
N PRO A 56 5.65 -4.79 -23.38
CA PRO A 56 4.60 -5.01 -24.36
C PRO A 56 5.15 -5.73 -25.60
N GLY A 57 4.48 -6.79 -26.03
CA GLY A 57 4.85 -7.52 -27.25
C GLY A 57 3.92 -8.67 -27.60
N VAL A 58 3.69 -8.91 -28.88
CA VAL A 58 2.87 -10.05 -29.34
C VAL A 58 3.54 -10.74 -30.52
N THR A 59 3.54 -12.07 -30.50
CA THR A 59 4.00 -12.89 -31.63
C THR A 59 2.81 -13.69 -32.15
N LEU A 60 2.67 -13.74 -33.48
CA LEU A 60 1.64 -14.51 -34.16
C LEU A 60 2.28 -15.68 -34.93
N SER A 61 1.65 -16.85 -34.90
CA SER A 61 2.02 -18.01 -35.72
C SER A 61 0.78 -18.65 -36.30
N GLN A 62 0.75 -18.81 -37.63
CA GLN A 62 -0.34 -19.47 -38.36
C GLN A 62 -1.75 -18.93 -38.03
N GLY A 63 -1.87 -17.61 -37.85
CA GLY A 63 -3.14 -16.95 -37.53
C GLY A 63 -3.59 -17.11 -36.07
N ARG A 64 -2.73 -17.62 -35.19
CA ARG A 64 -2.94 -17.72 -33.74
C ARG A 64 -1.86 -16.94 -33.00
N ILE A 65 -2.16 -16.50 -31.78
CA ILE A 65 -1.15 -15.94 -30.88
C ILE A 65 -0.17 -17.06 -30.53
N ALA A 66 1.13 -16.72 -30.51
CA ALA A 66 2.25 -17.60 -30.14
C ALA A 66 2.93 -17.12 -28.84
N SER A 67 2.94 -15.81 -28.58
CA SER A 67 3.37 -15.22 -27.31
C SER A 67 2.68 -13.88 -27.06
N MET A 68 2.45 -13.51 -25.80
CA MET A 68 1.94 -12.21 -25.36
C MET A 68 2.77 -11.71 -24.17
N ASP A 69 3.26 -10.48 -24.26
CA ASP A 69 4.06 -9.76 -23.27
C ASP A 69 5.23 -10.56 -22.68
N GLY A 70 5.85 -11.38 -23.53
CA GLY A 70 6.97 -12.26 -23.17
C GLY A 70 6.58 -13.63 -22.60
N VAL A 71 5.28 -13.89 -22.40
CA VAL A 71 4.73 -15.18 -22.00
C VAL A 71 4.39 -16.00 -23.24
N LEU A 72 4.75 -17.29 -23.26
CA LEU A 72 4.41 -18.21 -24.34
C LEU A 72 3.00 -18.77 -24.12
N VAL A 73 2.30 -19.14 -25.19
CA VAL A 73 0.90 -19.61 -25.12
C VAL A 73 0.69 -20.81 -24.19
N HIS A 74 1.72 -21.65 -23.97
CA HIS A 74 1.61 -22.78 -23.05
C HIS A 74 1.68 -22.39 -21.57
N ASP A 75 2.15 -21.18 -21.28
CA ASP A 75 2.26 -20.60 -19.95
C ASP A 75 1.15 -19.58 -19.66
N PHE A 76 0.19 -19.40 -20.58
CA PHE A 76 -0.94 -18.48 -20.41
C PHE A 76 -1.82 -18.90 -19.24
N ASP A 77 -2.20 -17.91 -18.43
CA ASP A 77 -3.24 -18.09 -17.44
C ASP A 77 -4.65 -17.85 -18.04
N MET A 78 -5.67 -17.84 -17.19
CA MET A 78 -7.06 -17.62 -17.64
C MET A 78 -7.29 -16.21 -18.18
N ILE A 79 -6.52 -15.21 -17.72
CA ILE A 79 -6.62 -13.82 -18.16
C ILE A 79 -5.91 -13.67 -19.51
N ASP A 80 -4.74 -14.28 -19.69
CA ASP A 80 -3.99 -14.25 -20.95
C ASP A 80 -4.72 -14.98 -22.10
N ALA A 81 -5.51 -16.00 -21.75
CA ALA A 81 -6.23 -16.84 -22.72
C ALA A 81 -7.61 -16.30 -23.15
N PHE A 82 -8.19 -15.32 -22.43
CA PHE A 82 -9.51 -14.76 -22.70
C PHE A 82 -9.47 -13.64 -23.74
#